data_AF-A0AAW0LU75-F1
#
_entry.id   AF-A0AAW0LU75-F1
#
_cell.length_a   1.000
_cell.length_b   1.000
_cell.length_c   1.000
_cell.angle_alpha   90.00
_cell.angle_beta   90.00
_cell.angle_gamma   90.00
#
_symmetry.space_group_name_H-M   'P 1'
#
loop_
_entity.id
_entity.type
_entity.pdbx_description
1 polymer ?
#
loop_
_entity_poly.entity_id
_entity_poly.type
_entity_poly.pdbx_seq_one_letter_code
_entity_poly.pdbx_strand_id
1 'polypeptide(L)'
;MKFYKEKFLKHDKDRFEGYLEDVKAGNSTIAAGALLPHEIIKSLNDKDGRQVAELQWKRMVNDLLKKGKFKNCLAICDVSGSMGGEPMEVSVALGVLVSELSEEPWKGKLITFSKNPKLCLIRGNDLVSKTRFVRRMEGGMNTDLQKVFDLILEVAVNGNLKEDQMIKRVFVFSDMEFDQASANRWETDYEAIQRKFREKGYGSAIPEIVFWNLRDSRATPVPGTQKGVALVSGYSKNLMKLFLDNDGAINPVAIMEAAISGEEYQKLAVID
;
A
#
# COMPACT_ATOMS: atom_id res chain seq x y z
N MET A 1 -18.50 14.31 -2.14
CA MET A 1 -19.44 13.46 -2.91
C MET A 1 -19.92 12.20 -2.17
N LYS A 2 -19.19 11.65 -1.18
CA LYS A 2 -19.56 10.42 -0.44
C LYS A 2 -21.01 10.40 0.10
N PHE A 3 -21.50 11.51 0.64
CA PHE A 3 -22.81 11.56 1.33
C PHE A 3 -24.00 12.05 0.48
N TYR A 4 -23.76 12.55 -0.74
CA TYR A 4 -24.79 13.25 -1.53
C TYR A 4 -25.03 12.62 -2.90
N LYS A 5 -24.25 11.62 -3.27
CA LYS A 5 -24.35 10.99 -4.59
C LYS A 5 -25.74 10.43 -4.88
N GLU A 6 -26.30 9.65 -3.96
CA GLU A 6 -27.64 9.09 -4.13
C GLU A 6 -28.69 10.19 -4.29
N LYS A 7 -28.51 11.33 -3.60
CA LYS A 7 -29.40 12.49 -3.75
C LYS A 7 -29.26 13.12 -5.13
N PHE A 8 -28.05 13.27 -5.67
CA PHE A 8 -27.86 13.78 -7.03
C PHE A 8 -28.45 12.83 -8.08
N LEU A 9 -28.23 11.52 -7.95
CA LEU A 9 -28.82 10.55 -8.87
C LEU A 9 -30.35 10.51 -8.80
N LYS A 10 -30.92 10.72 -7.62
CA LYS A 10 -32.37 10.73 -7.41
C LYS A 10 -33.04 12.02 -7.87
N HIS A 11 -32.38 13.17 -7.69
CA HIS A 11 -33.00 14.48 -7.85
C HIS A 11 -32.45 15.31 -9.01
N ASP A 12 -31.29 14.94 -9.58
CA ASP A 12 -30.59 15.74 -10.59
C ASP A 12 -29.68 14.88 -11.49
N LYS A 13 -30.22 13.76 -11.97
CA LYS A 13 -29.46 12.70 -12.65
C LYS A 13 -28.69 13.22 -13.87
N ASP A 14 -29.37 13.91 -14.80
CA ASP A 14 -28.79 14.28 -16.10
C ASP A 14 -27.60 15.24 -15.96
N ARG A 15 -27.73 16.27 -15.10
CA ARG A 15 -26.62 17.19 -14.80
C ARG A 15 -25.47 16.48 -14.10
N PHE A 16 -25.79 15.54 -13.22
CA PHE A 16 -24.76 14.77 -12.52
C PHE A 16 -24.00 13.84 -13.46
N GLU A 17 -24.69 13.14 -14.36
CA GLU A 17 -24.07 12.30 -15.39
C GLU A 17 -23.19 13.14 -16.34
N GLY A 18 -23.69 14.30 -16.79
CA GLY A 18 -22.92 15.26 -17.58
C GLY A 18 -21.62 15.69 -16.87
N TYR A 19 -21.70 16.05 -15.59
CA TYR A 19 -20.53 16.36 -14.78
C TYR A 19 -19.52 15.20 -14.70
N LEU A 20 -19.98 13.95 -14.60
CA LEU A 20 -19.07 12.80 -14.58
C LEU A 20 -18.37 12.58 -15.92
N GLU A 21 -19.04 12.86 -17.04
CA GLU A 21 -18.42 12.85 -18.37
C GLU A 21 -17.40 13.99 -18.53
N ASP A 22 -17.69 15.18 -18.03
CA ASP A 22 -16.72 16.29 -17.99
C ASP A 22 -15.48 15.94 -17.17
N VAL A 23 -15.64 15.26 -16.04
CA VAL A 23 -14.52 14.75 -15.24
C VAL A 23 -13.71 13.69 -16.00
N LYS A 24 -14.37 12.79 -16.73
CA LYS A 24 -13.67 11.80 -17.58
C LYS A 24 -12.88 12.45 -18.70
N ALA A 25 -13.45 13.47 -19.33
CA ALA A 25 -12.82 14.25 -20.41
C ALA A 25 -11.70 15.17 -19.90
N GLY A 26 -11.61 15.40 -18.59
CA GLY A 26 -10.63 16.31 -17.97
C GLY A 26 -11.07 17.78 -17.96
N ASN A 27 -12.32 18.06 -18.34
CA ASN A 27 -12.93 19.39 -18.31
C ASN A 27 -13.36 19.83 -16.90
N SER A 28 -13.46 18.87 -15.97
CA SER A 28 -13.82 19.10 -14.57
C SER A 28 -12.99 18.23 -13.62
N THR A 29 -13.00 18.57 -12.32
CA THR A 29 -12.26 17.83 -11.29
C THR A 29 -13.18 17.27 -10.23
N ILE A 30 -12.91 16.04 -9.78
CA ILE A 30 -13.60 15.42 -8.66
C ILE A 30 -12.73 15.42 -7.39
N ALA A 31 -13.35 15.73 -6.26
CA ALA A 31 -12.66 15.66 -4.98
C ALA A 31 -12.36 14.22 -4.58
N ALA A 32 -11.07 13.90 -4.44
CA ALA A 32 -10.56 12.61 -3.94
C ALA A 32 -9.73 12.75 -2.65
N GLY A 33 -9.14 13.92 -2.38
CA GLY A 33 -8.15 14.09 -1.29
C GLY A 33 -8.67 13.92 0.15
N ALA A 34 -9.99 13.89 0.36
CA ALA A 34 -10.59 13.63 1.68
C ALA A 34 -10.89 12.15 1.94
N LEU A 35 -10.84 11.32 0.89
CA LEU A 35 -11.15 9.89 0.96
C LEU A 35 -9.87 9.07 1.05
N LEU A 36 -9.93 8.01 1.84
CA LEU A 36 -8.89 6.98 1.84
C LEU A 36 -9.13 5.94 0.74
N PRO A 37 -8.08 5.25 0.26
CA PRO A 37 -8.19 4.24 -0.79
C PRO A 37 -9.26 3.19 -0.52
N HIS A 38 -9.32 2.65 0.71
CA HIS A 38 -10.30 1.65 1.07
C HIS A 38 -11.76 2.20 1.08
N GLU A 39 -11.96 3.49 1.37
CA GLU A 39 -13.27 4.14 1.31
C GLU A 39 -13.75 4.25 -0.15
N ILE A 40 -12.83 4.49 -1.09
CA ILE A 40 -13.13 4.54 -2.52
C ILE A 40 -13.53 3.16 -3.03
N ILE A 41 -12.78 2.10 -2.69
CA ILE A 41 -13.13 0.77 -3.17
C ILE A 41 -14.40 0.21 -2.52
N LYS A 42 -14.70 0.58 -1.27
CA LYS A 42 -15.98 0.22 -0.61
C LYS A 42 -17.17 0.73 -1.40
N SER A 43 -17.07 1.95 -1.96
CA SER A 43 -18.10 2.53 -2.83
C SER A 43 -18.29 1.81 -4.17
N LEU A 44 -17.47 0.81 -4.53
CA LEU A 44 -17.73 -0.03 -5.72
C LEU A 44 -18.90 -1.00 -5.53
N ASN A 45 -19.24 -1.29 -4.28
CA ASN A 45 -20.36 -2.17 -3.92
C ASN A 45 -21.70 -1.46 -4.02
N ASP A 46 -21.71 -0.12 -4.03
CA ASP A 46 -22.93 0.67 -4.20
C ASP A 46 -23.41 0.55 -5.66
N LYS A 47 -24.72 0.33 -5.87
CA LYS A 47 -25.31 0.08 -7.21
C LYS A 47 -24.91 1.14 -8.25
N ASP A 48 -24.94 2.41 -7.82
CA ASP A 48 -24.57 3.53 -8.69
C ASP A 48 -23.14 4.01 -8.43
N GLY A 49 -22.46 3.40 -7.45
CA GLY A 49 -21.13 3.63 -6.87
C GLY A 49 -19.96 3.78 -7.83
N ARG A 50 -19.95 2.89 -8.81
CA ARG A 50 -18.74 2.47 -9.53
C ARG A 50 -18.06 3.57 -10.32
N GLN A 51 -18.82 4.32 -11.13
CA GLN A 51 -18.24 5.37 -11.98
C GLN A 51 -17.56 6.47 -11.16
N VAL A 52 -18.18 6.86 -10.04
CA VAL A 52 -17.60 7.87 -9.14
C VAL A 52 -16.34 7.34 -8.46
N ALA A 53 -16.38 6.11 -7.95
CA ALA A 53 -15.23 5.48 -7.31
C ALA A 53 -14.05 5.34 -8.28
N GLU A 54 -14.31 4.94 -9.53
CA GLU A 54 -13.29 4.86 -10.59
C GLU A 54 -12.63 6.23 -10.84
N LEU A 55 -13.44 7.29 -10.98
CA LEU A 55 -12.93 8.65 -11.22
C LEU A 55 -12.14 9.18 -10.01
N GLN A 56 -12.62 8.93 -8.79
CA GLN A 56 -11.93 9.32 -7.56
C GLN A 56 -10.61 8.58 -7.39
N TRP A 57 -10.58 7.28 -7.70
CA TRP A 57 -9.38 6.46 -7.68
C TRP A 57 -8.35 6.97 -8.69
N LYS A 58 -8.76 7.15 -9.95
CA LYS A 58 -7.90 7.68 -11.01
C LYS A 58 -7.31 9.04 -10.63
N ARG A 59 -8.12 9.92 -10.02
CA ARG A 59 -7.66 11.21 -9.51
C ARG A 59 -6.60 11.04 -8.40
N MET A 60 -6.85 10.17 -7.42
CA MET A 60 -5.91 9.89 -6.33
C MET A 60 -4.57 9.35 -6.86
N VAL A 61 -4.60 8.36 -7.74
CA VAL A 61 -3.39 7.78 -8.35
C VAL A 61 -2.61 8.85 -9.12
N ASN A 62 -3.29 9.65 -9.95
CA ASN A 62 -2.63 10.73 -10.71
C ASN A 62 -1.98 11.78 -9.80
N ASP A 63 -2.63 12.17 -8.70
CA ASP A 63 -2.08 13.13 -7.74
C ASP A 63 -0.84 12.58 -7.02
N LEU A 64 -0.82 11.28 -6.73
CA LEU A 64 0.33 10.61 -6.09
C LEU A 64 1.49 10.37 -7.07
N LEU A 65 1.19 10.00 -8.32
CA LEU A 65 2.19 9.89 -9.39
C LEU A 65 2.91 11.21 -9.66
N LYS A 66 2.17 12.33 -9.72
CA LYS A 66 2.75 13.67 -9.93
C LYS A 66 3.74 14.06 -8.82
N LYS A 67 3.51 13.56 -7.61
CA LYS A 67 4.40 13.78 -6.47
C LYS A 67 5.57 12.80 -6.44
N GLY A 68 5.63 11.82 -7.35
CA GLY A 68 6.76 10.89 -7.52
C GLY A 68 6.90 9.82 -6.44
N LYS A 69 5.83 9.53 -5.69
CA LYS A 69 5.88 8.66 -4.50
C LYS A 69 5.67 7.18 -4.82
N PHE A 70 6.17 6.32 -3.94
CA PHE A 70 6.13 4.85 -4.05
C PHE A 70 6.84 4.27 -5.28
N LYS A 71 7.76 5.04 -5.85
CA LYS A 71 8.64 4.52 -6.90
C LYS A 71 9.37 3.29 -6.35
N ASN A 72 9.33 2.22 -7.12
CA ASN A 72 9.95 0.93 -6.80
C ASN A 72 9.56 0.40 -5.42
N CYS A 73 8.27 0.50 -5.07
CA CYS A 73 7.70 -0.20 -3.93
C CYS A 73 6.99 -1.48 -4.38
N LEU A 74 6.87 -2.44 -3.48
CA LEU A 74 6.12 -3.67 -3.72
C LEU A 74 5.22 -3.96 -2.52
N ALA A 75 4.01 -4.44 -2.79
CA ALA A 75 3.07 -4.84 -1.75
C ALA A 75 3.04 -6.36 -1.60
N ILE A 76 2.99 -6.82 -0.36
CA ILE A 76 2.55 -8.16 0.04
C ILE A 76 1.18 -7.99 0.68
N CYS A 77 0.17 -8.62 0.08
CA CYS A 77 -1.21 -8.46 0.52
C CYS A 77 -1.71 -9.73 1.21
N ASP A 78 -2.07 -9.57 2.48
CA ASP A 78 -2.85 -10.57 3.20
C ASP A 78 -4.33 -10.43 2.81
N VAL A 79 -4.86 -11.52 2.27
CA VAL A 79 -6.26 -11.70 1.88
C VAL A 79 -6.81 -12.98 2.50
N SER A 80 -6.22 -13.43 3.60
CA SER A 80 -6.66 -14.60 4.35
C SER A 80 -7.99 -14.35 5.06
N GLY A 81 -8.60 -15.41 5.60
CA GLY A 81 -9.88 -15.32 6.31
C GLY A 81 -9.85 -14.40 7.54
N SER A 82 -8.70 -14.28 8.23
CA SER A 82 -8.57 -13.40 9.41
C SER A 82 -8.74 -11.93 9.03
N MET A 83 -8.34 -11.54 7.83
CA MET A 83 -8.46 -10.18 7.31
C MET A 83 -9.91 -9.71 7.12
N GLY A 84 -10.91 -10.59 7.29
CA GLY A 84 -12.33 -10.28 7.11
C GLY A 84 -12.77 -8.95 7.75
N GLY A 85 -13.52 -8.17 6.98
CA GLY A 85 -14.00 -6.84 7.36
C GLY A 85 -13.16 -5.70 6.77
N GLU A 86 -12.94 -4.65 7.56
CA GLU A 86 -12.19 -3.48 7.13
C GLU A 86 -10.71 -3.76 6.79
N PRO A 87 -9.96 -4.61 7.53
CA PRO A 87 -8.56 -4.93 7.20
C PRO A 87 -8.38 -5.48 5.77
N MET A 88 -9.28 -6.36 5.32
CA MET A 88 -9.29 -6.87 3.94
C MET A 88 -9.39 -5.74 2.91
N GLU A 89 -10.34 -4.82 3.11
CA GLU A 89 -10.55 -3.71 2.19
C GLU A 89 -9.35 -2.75 2.17
N VAL A 90 -8.69 -2.57 3.32
CA VAL A 90 -7.46 -1.78 3.40
C VAL A 90 -6.30 -2.48 2.68
N SER A 91 -6.06 -3.76 2.94
CA SER A 91 -5.02 -4.56 2.28
C SER A 91 -5.17 -4.55 0.76
N VAL A 92 -6.39 -4.80 0.28
CA VAL A 92 -6.72 -4.79 -1.15
C VAL A 92 -6.51 -3.41 -1.77
N ALA A 93 -7.00 -2.35 -1.13
CA ALA A 93 -6.86 -1.00 -1.65
C ALA A 93 -5.38 -0.59 -1.72
N LEU A 94 -4.62 -0.79 -0.64
CA LEU A 94 -3.20 -0.43 -0.60
C LEU A 94 -2.37 -1.28 -1.57
N GLY A 95 -2.66 -2.57 -1.71
CA GLY A 95 -2.03 -3.44 -2.68
C GLY A 95 -2.19 -2.96 -4.12
N VAL A 96 -3.43 -2.65 -4.51
CA VAL A 96 -3.72 -2.09 -5.84
C VAL A 96 -3.04 -0.73 -6.01
N LEU A 97 -3.11 0.15 -5.01
CA LEU A 97 -2.52 1.48 -5.07
C LEU A 97 -1.00 1.43 -5.27
N VAL A 98 -0.29 0.67 -4.43
CA VAL A 98 1.17 0.49 -4.56
C VAL A 98 1.51 -0.05 -5.94
N SER A 99 0.79 -1.07 -6.42
CA SER A 99 1.04 -1.65 -7.74
C SER A 99 0.90 -0.64 -8.90
N GLU A 100 -0.02 0.32 -8.79
CA GLU A 100 -0.26 1.32 -9.84
C GLU A 100 0.71 2.50 -9.78
N LEU A 101 1.25 2.79 -8.59
CA LEU A 101 2.24 3.84 -8.37
C LEU A 101 3.67 3.38 -8.69
N SER A 102 3.92 2.07 -8.66
CA SER A 102 5.22 1.50 -9.02
C SER A 102 5.54 1.67 -10.51
N GLU A 103 6.82 1.82 -10.81
CA GLU A 103 7.36 1.91 -12.17
C GLU A 103 7.71 0.51 -12.71
N GLU A 104 7.94 0.41 -14.02
CA GLU A 104 8.44 -0.84 -14.60
C GLU A 104 9.83 -1.18 -14.05
N PRO A 105 10.14 -2.46 -13.78
CA PRO A 105 9.37 -3.67 -14.12
C PRO A 105 8.37 -4.11 -13.03
N TRP A 106 8.09 -3.29 -12.02
CA TRP A 106 7.28 -3.68 -10.85
C TRP A 106 5.81 -3.28 -10.99
N LYS A 107 5.52 -2.36 -11.91
CA LYS A 107 4.18 -1.87 -12.18
C LYS A 107 3.17 -3.00 -12.38
N GLY A 108 2.03 -2.83 -11.72
CA GLY A 108 0.91 -3.76 -11.70
C GLY A 108 1.17 -5.07 -10.96
N LYS A 109 2.31 -5.21 -10.26
CA LYS A 109 2.68 -6.43 -9.54
C LYS A 109 2.52 -6.26 -8.03
N LEU A 110 2.23 -7.36 -7.37
CA LEU A 110 2.26 -7.51 -5.91
C LEU A 110 2.52 -8.98 -5.57
N ILE A 111 2.77 -9.27 -4.31
CA ILE A 111 3.04 -10.63 -3.81
C ILE A 111 1.91 -11.10 -2.89
N THR A 112 1.55 -12.38 -2.97
CA THR A 112 0.59 -12.99 -2.06
C THR A 112 1.20 -13.21 -0.66
N PHE A 113 0.46 -12.91 0.39
CA PHE A 113 0.83 -13.31 1.75
C PHE A 113 0.55 -14.80 1.96
N SER A 114 1.58 -15.64 1.76
CA SER A 114 1.50 -17.07 2.03
C SER A 114 2.89 -17.68 2.29
N LYS A 115 2.93 -18.91 2.81
CA LYS A 115 4.16 -19.72 2.96
C LYS A 115 4.89 -19.97 1.62
N ASN A 116 4.16 -19.92 0.51
CA ASN A 116 4.68 -20.07 -0.84
C ASN A 116 4.26 -18.84 -1.64
N PRO A 117 4.88 -17.67 -1.35
CA PRO A 117 4.47 -16.41 -1.95
C PRO A 117 4.62 -16.49 -3.47
N LYS A 118 3.73 -15.80 -4.18
CA LYS A 118 3.76 -15.69 -5.64
C LYS A 118 3.73 -14.22 -6.04
N LEU A 119 4.57 -13.84 -6.99
CA LEU A 119 4.50 -12.54 -7.64
C LEU A 119 3.36 -12.56 -8.68
N CYS A 120 2.33 -11.77 -8.45
CA CYS A 120 1.14 -11.70 -9.28
C CYS A 120 1.08 -10.38 -10.05
N LEU A 121 0.85 -10.47 -11.36
CA LEU A 121 0.46 -9.33 -12.19
C LEU A 121 -1.06 -9.15 -12.11
N ILE A 122 -1.52 -8.06 -11.52
CA ILE A 122 -2.95 -7.75 -11.38
C ILE A 122 -3.58 -7.65 -12.77
N ARG A 123 -4.68 -8.37 -12.97
CA ARG A 123 -5.45 -8.36 -14.21
C ARG A 123 -6.72 -7.52 -14.04
N GLY A 124 -7.10 -6.80 -15.09
CA GLY A 124 -8.31 -5.98 -15.11
C GLY A 124 -8.05 -4.57 -15.66
N ASN A 125 -9.09 -3.99 -16.25
CA ASN A 125 -9.03 -2.65 -16.87
C ASN A 125 -9.65 -1.56 -15.98
N ASP A 126 -10.42 -1.95 -14.97
CA ASP A 126 -11.12 -1.06 -14.05
C ASP A 126 -10.82 -1.43 -12.59
N LEU A 127 -11.14 -0.54 -11.65
CA LEU A 127 -10.87 -0.76 -10.24
C LEU A 127 -11.65 -1.97 -9.69
N VAL A 128 -12.83 -2.25 -10.23
CA VAL A 128 -13.66 -3.41 -9.84
C VAL A 128 -12.94 -4.73 -10.14
N SER A 129 -12.44 -4.89 -11.37
CA SER A 129 -11.74 -6.10 -11.81
C SER A 129 -10.41 -6.26 -11.10
N LYS A 130 -9.63 -5.18 -10.93
CA LYS A 130 -8.38 -5.18 -10.18
C LYS A 130 -8.58 -5.59 -8.72
N THR A 131 -9.51 -4.94 -8.01
CA THR A 131 -9.77 -5.28 -6.60
C THR A 131 -10.37 -6.67 -6.44
N ARG A 132 -11.19 -7.14 -7.39
CA ARG A 132 -11.68 -8.53 -7.40
C ARG A 132 -10.56 -9.54 -7.62
N PHE A 133 -9.59 -9.24 -8.49
CA PHE A 133 -8.42 -10.08 -8.71
C PHE A 133 -7.65 -10.27 -7.40
N VAL A 134 -7.34 -9.16 -6.71
CA VAL A 134 -6.57 -9.18 -5.44
C VAL A 134 -7.34 -9.95 -4.35
N ARG A 135 -8.64 -9.71 -4.18
CA ARG A 135 -9.48 -10.44 -3.19
C ARG A 135 -9.55 -11.96 -3.41
N ARG A 136 -9.24 -12.44 -4.62
CA ARG A 136 -9.31 -13.87 -5.00
C ARG A 136 -7.95 -14.55 -5.01
N MET A 137 -6.89 -13.83 -4.67
CA MET A 137 -5.57 -14.43 -4.55
C MET A 137 -5.53 -15.43 -3.40
N GLU A 138 -4.56 -16.32 -3.47
CA GLU A 138 -4.27 -17.25 -2.39
C GLU A 138 -3.80 -16.48 -1.15
N GLY A 139 -4.54 -16.60 -0.05
CA GLY A 139 -4.14 -16.13 1.28
C GLY A 139 -3.66 -17.30 2.14
N GLY A 140 -2.60 -17.08 2.92
CA GLY A 140 -2.06 -18.04 3.88
C GLY A 140 -2.16 -17.58 5.33
N MET A 141 -1.65 -18.39 6.26
CA MET A 141 -1.60 -18.07 7.70
C MET A 141 -0.27 -17.42 8.13
N ASN A 142 0.69 -17.31 7.22
CA ASN A 142 2.02 -16.70 7.42
C ASN A 142 2.65 -16.38 6.07
N THR A 143 3.82 -15.74 6.09
CA THR A 143 4.62 -15.48 4.89
C THR A 143 6.08 -15.85 5.07
N ASP A 144 6.67 -16.41 4.00
CA ASP A 144 8.09 -16.75 3.96
C ASP A 144 8.86 -15.60 3.29
N LEU A 145 9.46 -14.74 4.12
CA LEU A 145 10.14 -13.54 3.65
C LEU A 145 11.40 -13.86 2.85
N GLN A 146 12.10 -14.96 3.10
CA GLN A 146 13.23 -15.34 2.23
C GLN A 146 12.77 -15.58 0.80
N LYS A 147 11.65 -16.28 0.61
CA LYS A 147 11.09 -16.53 -0.74
C LYS A 147 10.57 -15.26 -1.41
N VAL A 148 10.04 -14.30 -0.64
CA VAL A 148 9.69 -12.97 -1.17
C VAL A 148 10.92 -12.32 -1.79
N PHE A 149 12.03 -12.29 -1.06
CA PHE A 149 13.25 -11.66 -1.54
C PHE A 149 13.90 -12.44 -2.69
N ASP A 150 13.73 -13.77 -2.73
CA ASP A 150 14.11 -14.59 -3.88
C ASP A 150 13.32 -14.21 -5.14
N LEU A 151 12.00 -13.98 -5.04
CA LEU A 151 11.17 -13.51 -6.17
C LEU A 151 11.63 -12.13 -6.68
N ILE A 152 12.00 -11.22 -5.77
CA ILE A 152 12.52 -9.90 -6.14
C ILE A 152 13.86 -10.05 -6.88
N LEU A 153 14.77 -10.87 -6.34
CA LEU A 153 16.05 -11.15 -6.99
C LEU A 153 15.89 -11.84 -8.35
N GLU A 154 14.93 -12.74 -8.50
CA GLU A 154 14.65 -13.40 -9.77
C GLU A 154 14.29 -12.38 -10.85
N VAL A 155 13.37 -11.45 -10.55
CA VAL A 155 13.03 -10.36 -11.47
C VAL A 155 14.26 -9.48 -11.76
N ALA A 156 15.04 -9.15 -10.74
CA ALA A 156 16.23 -8.32 -10.87
C ALA A 156 17.29 -8.94 -11.79
N VAL A 157 17.62 -10.20 -11.55
CA VAL A 157 18.64 -10.95 -12.31
C VAL A 157 18.16 -11.22 -13.73
N ASN A 158 16.91 -11.69 -13.91
CA ASN A 158 16.37 -11.98 -15.23
C ASN A 158 16.21 -10.71 -16.08
N GLY A 159 15.89 -9.58 -15.44
CA GLY A 159 15.76 -8.28 -16.09
C GLY A 159 17.06 -7.51 -16.24
N ASN A 160 18.18 -8.00 -15.67
CA ASN A 160 19.45 -7.28 -15.55
C ASN A 160 19.24 -5.83 -15.05
N LEU A 161 18.49 -5.70 -13.95
CA LEU A 161 18.08 -4.40 -13.44
C LEU A 161 19.27 -3.61 -12.91
N LYS A 162 19.18 -2.29 -13.05
CA LYS A 162 20.07 -1.39 -12.34
C LYS A 162 19.60 -1.21 -10.90
N GLU A 163 20.50 -0.79 -10.01
CA GLU A 163 20.18 -0.55 -8.60
C GLU A 163 19.04 0.47 -8.41
N ASP A 164 18.96 1.49 -9.27
CA ASP A 164 17.89 2.49 -9.23
C ASP A 164 16.52 1.95 -9.67
N GLN A 165 16.47 0.79 -10.33
CA GLN A 165 15.26 0.07 -10.69
C GLN A 165 14.88 -1.00 -9.66
N MET A 166 15.72 -1.26 -8.65
CA MET A 166 15.43 -2.23 -7.61
C MET A 166 14.31 -1.75 -6.69
N ILE A 167 13.56 -2.71 -6.14
CA ILE A 167 12.61 -2.41 -5.07
C ILE A 167 13.36 -1.82 -3.88
N LYS A 168 12.97 -0.62 -3.46
CA LYS A 168 13.51 0.01 -2.25
C LYS A 168 12.80 -0.46 -1.00
N ARG A 169 11.51 -0.79 -1.14
CA ARG A 169 10.64 -1.07 0.00
C ARG A 169 9.55 -2.08 -0.33
N VAL A 170 9.37 -3.02 0.59
CA VAL A 170 8.30 -4.01 0.57
C VAL A 170 7.33 -3.71 1.70
N PHE A 171 6.08 -3.42 1.38
CA PHE A 171 5.01 -3.25 2.36
C PHE A 171 4.30 -4.56 2.60
N VAL A 172 4.18 -4.99 3.84
CA VAL A 172 3.38 -6.17 4.23
C VAL A 172 2.11 -5.66 4.89
N PHE A 173 0.97 -5.90 4.25
CA PHE A 173 -0.34 -5.54 4.78
C PHE A 173 -1.01 -6.78 5.36
N SER A 174 -1.04 -6.93 6.69
CA SER A 174 -1.60 -8.09 7.39
C SER A 174 -2.30 -7.67 8.69
N ASP A 175 -3.08 -8.55 9.31
CA ASP A 175 -3.69 -8.34 10.63
C ASP A 175 -2.95 -9.03 11.78
N MET A 176 -1.76 -9.58 11.50
CA MET A 176 -0.91 -10.27 12.47
C MET A 176 0.28 -9.42 12.92
N GLU A 177 0.91 -9.82 14.02
CA GLU A 177 2.21 -9.27 14.41
C GLU A 177 3.33 -9.86 13.56
N PHE A 178 4.40 -9.09 13.32
CA PHE A 178 5.53 -9.50 12.48
C PHE A 178 6.13 -10.85 12.90
N ASP A 179 6.36 -11.04 14.20
CA ASP A 179 6.93 -12.28 14.75
C ASP A 179 6.01 -13.50 14.59
N GLN A 180 4.71 -13.29 14.41
CA GLN A 180 3.72 -14.35 14.14
C GLN A 180 3.59 -14.63 12.64
N ALA A 181 3.75 -13.59 11.83
CA ALA A 181 3.65 -13.66 10.37
C ALA A 181 4.92 -14.23 9.71
N SER A 182 6.10 -14.01 10.31
CA SER A 182 7.37 -14.53 9.81
C SER A 182 7.53 -16.01 10.15
N ALA A 183 7.88 -16.82 9.15
CA ALA A 183 8.13 -18.25 9.35
C ALA A 183 9.42 -18.56 10.16
N ASN A 184 10.38 -17.63 10.19
CA ASN A 184 11.66 -17.78 10.87
C ASN A 184 12.02 -16.52 11.69
N ARG A 185 13.13 -16.59 12.45
CA ARG A 185 13.70 -15.43 13.14
C ARG A 185 14.28 -14.43 12.14
N TRP A 186 13.87 -13.17 12.26
CA TRP A 186 14.24 -12.12 11.31
C TRP A 186 15.74 -11.89 11.17
N GLU A 187 16.52 -11.90 12.26
CA GLU A 187 17.97 -11.66 12.19
C GLU A 187 18.67 -12.65 11.25
N THR A 188 18.34 -13.93 11.36
CA THR A 188 18.89 -15.00 10.52
C THR A 188 18.42 -14.87 9.07
N ASP A 189 17.13 -14.57 8.87
CA ASP A 189 16.58 -14.35 7.53
C ASP A 189 17.22 -13.13 6.85
N TYR A 190 17.41 -12.04 7.59
CA TYR A 190 18.00 -10.82 7.09
C TYR A 190 19.45 -11.01 6.67
N GLU A 191 20.27 -11.67 7.51
CA GLU A 191 21.66 -11.99 7.13
C GLU A 191 21.74 -12.85 5.87
N ALA A 192 20.85 -13.85 5.74
CA ALA A 192 20.74 -14.68 4.56
C ALA A 192 20.33 -13.88 3.32
N ILE A 193 19.33 -12.99 3.44
CA ILE A 193 18.89 -12.08 2.38
C ILE A 193 20.03 -11.18 1.93
N GLN A 194 20.74 -10.54 2.88
CA GLN A 194 21.85 -9.66 2.57
C GLN A 194 22.95 -10.39 1.79
N ARG A 195 23.25 -11.65 2.18
CA ARG A 195 24.22 -12.49 1.47
C ARG A 195 23.76 -12.78 0.04
N LYS A 196 22.51 -13.21 -0.17
CA LYS A 196 21.95 -13.49 -1.50
C LYS A 196 22.03 -12.27 -2.43
N PHE A 197 21.67 -11.10 -1.92
CA PHE A 197 21.74 -9.85 -2.69
C PHE A 197 23.19 -9.49 -3.06
N ARG A 198 24.13 -9.58 -2.11
CA ARG A 198 25.56 -9.34 -2.38
C ARG A 198 26.12 -10.29 -3.44
N GLU A 199 25.81 -11.59 -3.34
CA GLU A 199 26.25 -12.62 -4.29
C GLU A 199 25.72 -12.37 -5.71
N LYS A 200 24.58 -11.68 -5.85
CA LYS A 200 23.97 -11.31 -7.15
C LYS A 200 24.33 -9.91 -7.63
N GLY A 201 25.20 -9.18 -6.91
CA GLY A 201 25.63 -7.83 -7.29
C GLY A 201 24.69 -6.70 -6.85
N TYR A 202 23.69 -6.98 -5.99
CA TYR A 202 22.69 -6.02 -5.51
C TYR A 202 22.84 -5.69 -4.01
N GLY A 203 24.05 -5.80 -3.47
CA GLY A 203 24.31 -5.65 -2.03
C GLY A 203 23.96 -4.27 -1.44
N SER A 204 23.94 -3.23 -2.25
CA SER A 204 23.54 -1.85 -1.90
C SER A 204 22.04 -1.58 -2.08
N ALA A 205 21.31 -2.49 -2.74
CA ALA A 205 19.93 -2.31 -3.16
C ALA A 205 19.00 -3.35 -2.50
N ILE A 206 19.22 -3.62 -1.21
CA ILE A 206 18.43 -4.56 -0.42
C ILE A 206 17.16 -3.85 0.06
N PRO A 207 15.95 -4.36 -0.28
CA PRO A 207 14.70 -3.74 0.14
C PRO A 207 14.55 -3.66 1.67
N GLU A 208 14.01 -2.54 2.15
CA GLU A 208 13.46 -2.43 3.51
C GLU A 208 12.07 -3.07 3.58
N ILE A 209 11.72 -3.67 4.71
CA ILE A 209 10.36 -4.15 4.97
C ILE A 209 9.63 -3.15 5.84
N VAL A 210 8.40 -2.82 5.45
CA VAL A 210 7.43 -2.13 6.30
C VAL A 210 6.31 -3.08 6.59
N PHE A 211 6.28 -3.62 7.80
CA PHE A 211 5.21 -4.47 8.24
C PHE A 211 4.10 -3.62 8.83
N TRP A 212 2.91 -3.68 8.22
CA TRP A 212 1.77 -2.85 8.59
C TRP A 212 0.63 -3.73 9.10
N ASN A 213 0.43 -3.71 10.41
CA ASN A 213 -0.70 -4.35 11.06
C ASN A 213 -1.97 -3.51 10.88
N LEU A 214 -2.95 -4.09 10.17
CA LEU A 214 -4.21 -3.45 9.77
C LEU A 214 -5.35 -3.69 10.76
N ARG A 215 -5.14 -4.52 11.78
CA ARG A 215 -6.12 -4.77 12.84
C ARG A 215 -5.64 -4.10 14.12
N ASP A 216 -6.59 -3.56 14.88
CA ASP A 216 -6.31 -2.95 16.17
C ASP A 216 -5.59 -3.99 17.05
N SER A 217 -4.33 -3.71 17.35
CA SER A 217 -3.46 -4.59 18.12
C SER A 217 -2.83 -3.81 19.24
N ARG A 218 -2.48 -4.51 20.32
CA ARG A 218 -1.73 -3.93 21.43
C ARG A 218 -0.28 -3.61 21.06
N ALA A 219 0.16 -3.88 19.83
CA ALA A 219 1.53 -3.67 19.45
C ALA A 219 1.84 -2.18 19.39
N THR A 220 2.64 -1.78 20.38
CA THR A 220 3.37 -0.53 20.40
C THR A 220 4.24 -0.49 19.15
N PRO A 221 4.38 0.66 18.45
CA PRO A 221 5.40 0.81 17.43
C PRO A 221 6.73 0.33 18.01
N VAL A 222 7.27 -0.77 17.49
CA VAL A 222 8.48 -1.34 18.08
C VAL A 222 9.62 -0.36 17.79
N PRO A 223 10.47 -0.06 18.79
CA PRO A 223 11.65 0.77 18.60
C PRO A 223 12.46 0.25 17.42
N GLY A 224 13.05 1.14 16.62
CA GLY A 224 13.81 0.81 15.40
C GLY A 224 15.11 0.02 15.60
N THR A 225 15.09 -1.05 16.40
CA THR A 225 16.26 -1.87 16.74
C THR A 225 16.51 -2.99 15.74
N GLN A 226 15.48 -3.49 15.04
CA GLN A 226 15.65 -4.50 13.99
C GLN A 226 16.04 -3.84 12.65
N LYS A 227 17.25 -4.15 12.17
CA LYS A 227 17.75 -3.65 10.89
C LYS A 227 16.88 -4.14 9.73
N GLY A 228 16.56 -3.23 8.81
CA GLY A 228 15.83 -3.54 7.58
C GLY A 228 14.32 -3.75 7.75
N VAL A 229 13.76 -3.60 8.95
CA VAL A 229 12.31 -3.70 9.21
C VAL A 229 11.82 -2.48 9.97
N ALA A 230 10.67 -1.97 9.55
CA ALA A 230 9.88 -1.02 10.31
C ALA A 230 8.47 -1.59 10.55
N LEU A 231 7.93 -1.38 11.75
CA LEU A 231 6.60 -1.84 12.13
C LEU A 231 5.65 -0.65 12.25
N VAL A 232 4.46 -0.83 11.69
CA VAL A 232 3.40 0.17 11.61
C VAL A 232 2.12 -0.49 12.08
N SER A 233 1.44 0.10 13.07
CA SER A 233 0.17 -0.42 13.57
C SER A 233 -0.95 0.59 13.40
N GLY A 234 -2.14 0.08 13.16
CA GLY A 234 -3.36 0.85 13.04
C GLY A 234 -3.58 1.44 11.66
N TYR A 235 -4.74 2.07 11.52
CA TYR A 235 -5.23 2.57 10.26
C TYR A 235 -5.83 3.97 10.44
N SER A 236 -5.07 5.02 10.10
CA SER A 236 -5.53 6.40 10.22
C SER A 236 -5.26 7.24 8.98
N LYS A 237 -6.10 8.26 8.76
CA LYS A 237 -5.94 9.22 7.65
C LYS A 237 -4.57 9.90 7.69
N ASN A 238 -4.06 10.19 8.88
CA ASN A 238 -2.79 10.87 9.07
C ASN A 238 -1.63 9.92 8.80
N LEU A 239 -1.72 8.66 9.22
CA LEU A 239 -0.71 7.63 8.93
C LEU A 239 -0.58 7.40 7.42
N MET A 240 -1.72 7.27 6.74
CA MET A 240 -1.73 7.17 5.29
C MET A 240 -1.15 8.41 4.61
N LYS A 241 -1.53 9.63 5.03
CA LYS A 241 -0.91 10.85 4.50
C LYS A 241 0.59 10.87 4.74
N LEU A 242 1.06 10.48 5.91
CA LEU A 242 2.48 10.49 6.26
C LEU A 242 3.28 9.50 5.41
N PHE A 243 2.78 8.28 5.20
CA PHE A 243 3.38 7.33 4.27
C PHE A 243 3.29 7.78 2.82
N LEU A 244 2.19 8.44 2.47
CA LEU A 244 2.06 9.02 1.15
C LEU A 244 2.98 10.22 1.00
N ASP A 245 3.28 11.02 2.02
CA ASP A 245 3.99 12.31 1.94
C ASP A 245 5.50 12.26 2.18
N ASN A 246 6.04 11.19 2.78
CA ASN A 246 7.47 11.06 3.07
C ASN A 246 8.16 9.98 2.22
N ASP A 247 9.22 10.37 1.51
CA ASP A 247 10.07 9.50 0.65
C ASP A 247 11.31 8.95 1.40
N GLY A 248 11.43 9.25 2.70
CA GLY A 248 12.61 8.98 3.53
C GLY A 248 12.68 7.58 4.17
N ALA A 249 13.81 7.32 4.83
CA ALA A 249 14.00 6.14 5.68
C ALA A 249 12.89 6.08 6.75
N ILE A 250 12.21 4.94 6.83
CA ILE A 250 11.12 4.74 7.80
C ILE A 250 11.76 4.42 9.14
N ASN A 251 12.14 5.48 9.84
CA ASN A 251 12.41 5.42 11.26
C ASN A 251 11.11 5.74 12.00
N PRO A 252 10.56 4.85 12.84
CA PRO A 252 9.37 5.12 13.65
C PRO A 252 9.46 6.43 14.43
N VAL A 253 10.66 6.81 14.88
CA VAL A 253 10.92 8.10 15.52
C VAL A 253 10.81 9.24 14.53
N ALA A 254 11.40 9.14 13.34
CA ALA A 254 11.26 10.17 12.31
C ALA A 254 9.81 10.30 11.80
N ILE A 255 9.05 9.22 11.79
CA ILE A 255 7.62 9.21 11.47
C ILE A 255 6.83 9.89 12.58
N MET A 256 7.09 9.56 13.84
CA MET A 256 6.49 10.22 14.99
C MET A 256 6.82 11.72 14.98
N GLU A 257 8.09 12.07 14.83
CA GLU A 257 8.59 13.45 14.71
C GLU A 257 7.92 14.18 13.57
N ALA A 258 7.85 13.60 12.38
CA ALA A 258 7.13 14.20 11.25
C ALA A 258 5.64 14.41 11.58
N ALA A 259 4.99 13.46 12.24
CA ALA A 259 3.58 13.56 12.63
C ALA A 259 3.33 14.67 13.67
N ILE A 260 4.26 14.89 14.59
CA ILE A 260 4.17 15.92 15.65
C ILE A 260 4.92 17.23 15.31
N SER A 261 5.50 17.33 14.11
CA SER A 261 6.23 18.54 13.66
C SER A 261 5.33 19.60 13.02
N GLY A 262 4.03 19.31 12.86
CA GLY A 262 3.06 20.23 12.28
C GLY A 262 2.88 21.51 13.11
N GLU A 263 2.48 22.60 12.44
CA GLU A 263 2.25 23.91 13.08
C GLU A 263 1.31 23.86 14.29
N GLU A 264 0.39 22.88 14.30
CA GLU A 264 -0.55 22.64 15.38
C GLU A 264 0.10 22.16 16.68
N TYR A 265 1.24 21.48 16.61
CA TYR A 265 1.99 20.97 17.76
C TYR A 265 3.10 21.92 18.22
N GLN A 266 3.54 22.86 17.37
CA GLN A 266 4.57 23.87 17.73
C GLN A 266 4.13 24.82 18.85
N LYS A 267 2.83 24.92 19.12
CA LYS A 267 2.26 25.77 20.19
C LYS A 267 2.17 25.06 21.54
N LEU A 268 2.51 23.77 21.61
CA LEU A 268 2.44 23.00 22.84
C LEU A 268 3.72 23.26 23.67
N ALA A 269 3.54 23.72 24.90
CA ALA A 269 4.61 23.85 25.87
C ALA A 269 4.61 22.60 26.76
N VAL A 270 5.79 22.00 26.95
CA VAL A 270 5.99 20.99 27.99
C VAL A 270 6.11 21.74 29.31
N ILE A 271 5.18 21.49 30.24
CA ILE A 271 5.25 22.01 31.61
C ILE A 271 5.81 20.88 32.47
N ASP A 272 6.92 21.16 33.15
CA ASP A 272 7.60 20.27 34.09
C ASP A 272 7.03 20.35 35.52
#